data_AF-A0A940APU0-F1
#
_entry.id   AF-A0A940APU0-F1
#
_cell.length_a   1.000
_cell.length_b   1.000
_cell.length_c   1.000
_cell.angle_alpha   90.00
_cell.angle_beta   90.00
_cell.angle_gamma   90.00
#
_symmetry.space_group_name_H-M   'P 1'
#
loop_
_entity.id
_entity.type
_entity.pdbx_description
1 polymer ?
#
loop_
_entity_poly.entity_id
_entity_poly.type
_entity_poly.pdbx_seq_one_letter_code
_entity_poly.pdbx_strand_id
1 'polypeptide(L)'
;MTEIFKEGIRLYNAKNYEEALDAFLSQPDSTENPALEVAYYVGLSYAQLNKYDDALLYLEQVVTGGADPKRVNQCRLALAVIYSKTERTSLADFELKKLLESGYQTSDVYSVMAYEAWVRKEEENSVQYYEKALEINPESSTALNGLGYVLACMNRDLTKALFCCKRAVDKNPDSPAFLDSLGWVYYKLGLMAEARSFVKRAYDKAPSNPEISEHYTIVSTETHGPGGKEKASSQGGKK
;
A
#
# COMPACT_ATOMS: atom_id res chain seq x y z
N MET A 1 -11.76 -30.70 3.99
CA MET A 1 -12.11 -29.42 3.34
C MET A 1 -13.47 -29.55 2.70
N THR A 2 -14.45 -28.91 3.32
CA THR A 2 -15.86 -28.86 2.85
C THR A 2 -15.99 -28.10 1.52
N GLU A 3 -17.08 -28.32 0.78
CA GLU A 3 -17.37 -27.57 -0.44
C GLU A 3 -17.58 -26.07 -0.16
N ILE A 4 -18.20 -25.73 0.98
CA ILE A 4 -18.37 -24.34 1.43
C ILE A 4 -17.00 -23.66 1.64
N PHE A 5 -16.01 -24.39 2.13
CA PHE A 5 -14.66 -23.85 2.32
C PHE A 5 -13.94 -23.58 1.00
N LYS A 6 -14.02 -24.51 0.05
CA LYS A 6 -13.46 -24.30 -1.29
C LYS A 6 -14.15 -23.12 -1.99
N GLU A 7 -15.44 -22.98 -1.79
CA GLU A 7 -16.22 -21.86 -2.30
C GLU A 7 -15.76 -20.52 -1.71
N GLY A 8 -15.58 -20.43 -0.40
CA GLY A 8 -15.03 -19.24 0.25
C GLY A 8 -13.66 -18.85 -0.33
N ILE A 9 -12.77 -19.82 -0.56
CA ILE A 9 -11.46 -19.56 -1.20
C ILE A 9 -11.64 -19.02 -2.63
N ARG A 10 -12.59 -19.59 -3.39
CA ARG A 10 -12.88 -19.13 -4.76
C ARG A 10 -13.38 -17.69 -4.76
N LEU A 11 -14.31 -17.34 -3.88
CA LEU A 11 -14.84 -15.99 -3.71
C LEU A 11 -13.75 -15.00 -3.29
N TYR A 12 -12.92 -15.39 -2.32
CA TYR A 12 -11.78 -14.59 -1.87
C TYR A 12 -10.81 -14.28 -3.02
N ASN A 13 -10.45 -15.29 -3.82
CA ASN A 13 -9.57 -15.12 -4.98
C ASN A 13 -10.20 -14.25 -6.08
N ALA A 14 -11.54 -14.26 -6.18
CA ALA A 14 -12.30 -13.38 -7.06
C ALA A 14 -12.44 -11.94 -6.52
N LYS A 15 -11.92 -11.65 -5.31
CA LYS A 15 -12.05 -10.39 -4.58
C LYS A 15 -13.47 -10.07 -4.10
N ASN A 16 -14.33 -11.08 -4.02
CA ASN A 16 -15.67 -11.00 -3.44
C ASN A 16 -15.57 -11.30 -1.94
N TYR A 17 -15.04 -10.33 -1.18
CA TYR A 17 -14.59 -10.55 0.20
C TYR A 17 -15.77 -10.69 1.17
N GLU A 18 -16.87 -9.98 0.95
CA GLU A 18 -18.10 -10.12 1.72
C GLU A 18 -18.70 -11.52 1.57
N GLU A 19 -18.89 -12.00 0.34
CA GLU A 19 -19.43 -13.34 0.11
C GLU A 19 -18.47 -14.44 0.58
N ALA A 20 -17.15 -14.19 0.47
CA ALA A 20 -16.15 -15.09 1.03
C ALA A 20 -16.30 -15.20 2.56
N LEU A 21 -16.46 -14.07 3.27
CA LEU A 21 -16.70 -14.07 4.71
C LEU A 21 -17.97 -14.85 5.07
N ASP A 22 -19.07 -14.62 4.37
CA ASP A 22 -20.32 -15.34 4.60
C ASP A 22 -20.13 -16.85 4.42
N ALA A 23 -19.41 -17.27 3.38
CA ALA A 23 -19.07 -18.67 3.14
C ALA A 23 -18.17 -19.25 4.26
N PHE A 24 -17.18 -18.52 4.75
CA PHE A 24 -16.31 -19.00 5.82
C PHE A 24 -17.00 -19.07 7.18
N LEU A 25 -17.85 -18.09 7.51
CA LEU A 25 -18.54 -17.99 8.80
C LEU A 25 -19.77 -18.89 8.91
N SER A 26 -20.37 -19.29 7.78
CA SER A 26 -21.51 -20.22 7.74
C SER A 26 -21.12 -21.69 7.81
N GLN A 27 -19.83 -22.00 8.00
CA GLN A 27 -19.38 -23.38 8.07
C GLN A 27 -19.85 -24.06 9.34
N PRO A 28 -20.30 -25.33 9.26
CA PRO A 28 -20.59 -26.09 10.46
C PRO A 28 -19.30 -26.32 11.24
N ASP A 29 -19.39 -26.19 12.57
CA ASP A 29 -18.34 -26.60 13.51
C ASP A 29 -18.01 -28.07 13.24
N SER A 30 -16.93 -28.29 12.50
CA SER A 30 -16.55 -29.61 11.99
C SER A 30 -15.06 -29.79 12.09
N THR A 31 -14.63 -31.02 12.38
CA THR A 31 -13.22 -31.40 12.47
C THR A 31 -12.54 -31.49 11.10
N GLU A 32 -13.26 -31.26 10.01
CA GLU A 32 -12.79 -31.45 8.63
C GLU A 32 -12.08 -30.23 8.02
N ASN A 33 -12.20 -29.05 8.64
CA ASN A 33 -11.52 -27.83 8.22
C ASN A 33 -10.54 -27.40 9.31
N PRO A 34 -9.26 -27.12 9.00
CA PRO A 34 -8.34 -26.60 10.00
C PRO A 34 -8.84 -25.23 10.46
N ALA A 35 -9.24 -25.10 11.73
CA ALA A 35 -9.81 -23.86 12.28
C ALA A 35 -8.93 -22.63 11.99
N LEU A 36 -7.61 -22.80 12.00
CA LEU A 36 -6.65 -21.74 11.69
C LEU A 36 -6.61 -21.37 10.21
N GLU A 37 -6.95 -22.28 9.31
CA GLU A 37 -7.03 -21.97 7.88
C GLU A 37 -8.30 -21.16 7.59
N VAL A 38 -9.41 -21.46 8.27
CA VAL A 38 -10.62 -20.61 8.21
C VAL A 38 -10.32 -19.23 8.78
N ALA A 39 -9.72 -19.16 9.97
CA ALA A 39 -9.31 -17.89 10.58
C ALA A 39 -8.37 -17.08 9.68
N TYR A 40 -7.44 -17.73 8.98
CA TYR A 40 -6.56 -17.09 8.00
C TYR A 40 -7.35 -16.36 6.91
N TYR A 41 -8.27 -17.04 6.22
CA TYR A 41 -9.03 -16.40 5.15
C TYR A 41 -10.04 -15.38 5.66
N VAL A 42 -10.66 -15.61 6.82
CA VAL A 42 -11.57 -14.64 7.46
C VAL A 42 -10.81 -13.36 7.81
N GLY A 43 -9.66 -13.48 8.49
CA GLY A 43 -8.82 -12.33 8.85
C GLY A 43 -8.35 -11.54 7.63
N LEU A 44 -7.93 -12.21 6.57
CA LEU A 44 -7.56 -11.53 5.31
C LEU A 44 -8.75 -10.87 4.63
N SER A 45 -9.94 -11.48 4.63
CA SER A 45 -11.13 -10.88 4.03
C SER A 45 -11.54 -9.62 4.78
N TYR A 46 -11.57 -9.65 6.12
CA TYR A 46 -11.80 -8.45 6.93
C TYR A 46 -10.76 -7.35 6.65
N ALA A 47 -9.49 -7.72 6.48
CA ALA A 47 -8.43 -6.76 6.15
C ALA A 47 -8.67 -6.06 4.80
N GLN A 48 -9.11 -6.81 3.77
CA GLN A 48 -9.43 -6.24 2.45
C GLN A 48 -10.65 -5.31 2.50
N LEU A 49 -11.58 -5.57 3.43
CA LEU A 49 -12.73 -4.71 3.69
C LEU A 49 -12.44 -3.53 4.62
N ASN A 50 -11.18 -3.33 5.00
CA ASN A 50 -10.74 -2.31 5.97
C ASN A 50 -11.41 -2.44 7.35
N LYS A 51 -11.95 -3.61 7.68
CA LYS A 51 -12.50 -3.94 9.01
C LYS A 51 -11.36 -4.44 9.89
N TYR A 52 -10.48 -3.52 10.27
CA TYR A 52 -9.18 -3.88 10.86
C TYR A 52 -9.29 -4.57 12.22
N ASP A 53 -10.21 -4.17 13.09
CA ASP A 53 -10.33 -4.80 14.41
C ASP A 53 -10.77 -6.27 14.31
N ASP A 54 -11.73 -6.58 13.43
CA ASP A 54 -12.13 -7.95 13.14
C ASP A 54 -10.96 -8.72 12.51
N ALA A 55 -10.24 -8.11 11.56
CA ALA A 55 -9.10 -8.75 10.91
C ALA A 55 -8.01 -9.16 11.92
N LEU A 56 -7.67 -8.26 12.85
CA LEU A 56 -6.65 -8.50 13.87
C LEU A 56 -6.99 -9.73 14.72
N LEU A 57 -8.24 -9.85 15.17
CA LEU A 57 -8.70 -10.98 15.98
C LEU A 57 -8.37 -12.33 15.33
N TYR A 58 -8.76 -12.51 14.08
CA TYR A 58 -8.56 -13.78 13.37
C TYR A 58 -7.11 -14.01 12.96
N LEU A 59 -6.38 -12.96 12.54
CA LEU A 59 -4.98 -13.09 12.16
C LEU A 59 -4.10 -13.44 13.37
N GLU A 60 -4.37 -12.86 14.55
CA GLU A 60 -3.69 -13.18 15.80
C GLU A 60 -3.96 -14.62 16.25
N GLN A 61 -5.18 -15.11 16.05
CA GLN A 61 -5.51 -16.52 16.30
C GLN A 61 -4.63 -17.46 15.47
N VAL A 62 -4.36 -17.16 14.20
CA VAL A 62 -3.46 -17.97 13.36
C VAL A 62 -2.02 -17.93 13.88
N VAL A 63 -1.54 -16.73 14.23
CA VAL A 63 -0.16 -16.52 14.70
C VAL A 63 0.11 -17.22 16.04
N THR A 64 -0.90 -17.30 16.92
CA THR A 64 -0.77 -17.89 18.27
C THR A 64 -1.26 -19.33 18.36
N GLY A 65 -2.08 -19.80 17.41
CA GLY A 65 -2.74 -21.10 17.44
C GLY A 65 -1.90 -22.30 16.99
N GLY A 66 -0.62 -22.10 16.64
CA GLY A 66 0.25 -23.18 16.16
C GLY A 66 0.03 -23.56 14.69
N ALA A 67 -0.36 -22.60 13.85
CA ALA A 67 -0.44 -22.79 12.40
C ALA A 67 0.96 -23.10 11.80
N ASP A 68 0.98 -23.56 10.55
CA ASP A 68 2.25 -23.77 9.87
C ASP A 68 3.05 -22.45 9.74
N PRO A 69 4.40 -22.51 9.73
CA PRO A 69 5.22 -21.30 9.72
C PRO A 69 4.95 -20.37 8.53
N LYS A 70 4.53 -20.91 7.38
CA LYS A 70 4.22 -20.09 6.21
C LYS A 70 2.96 -19.26 6.43
N ARG A 71 1.89 -19.87 6.98
CA ARG A 71 0.66 -19.16 7.36
C ARG A 71 0.91 -18.13 8.45
N VAL A 72 1.69 -18.49 9.47
CA VAL A 72 2.10 -17.56 10.51
C VAL A 72 2.77 -16.34 9.89
N ASN A 73 3.76 -16.52 9.01
CA ASN A 73 4.46 -15.40 8.38
C ASN A 73 3.56 -14.56 7.46
N GLN A 74 2.64 -15.18 6.73
CA GLN A 74 1.65 -14.44 5.95
C GLN A 74 0.74 -13.58 6.84
N CYS A 75 0.28 -14.11 7.97
CA CYS A 75 -0.51 -13.34 8.94
C CYS A 75 0.30 -12.23 9.59
N ARG A 76 1.55 -12.47 9.98
CA ARG A 76 2.43 -11.43 10.54
C ARG A 76 2.64 -10.27 9.56
N LEU A 77 2.79 -10.56 8.27
CA LEU A 77 2.86 -9.52 7.25
C LEU A 77 1.55 -8.73 7.15
N ALA A 78 0.40 -9.40 7.16
CA ALA A 78 -0.90 -8.74 7.16
C ALA A 78 -1.11 -7.87 8.42
N LEU A 79 -0.73 -8.38 9.60
CA LEU A 79 -0.74 -7.65 10.86
C LEU A 79 0.16 -6.41 10.80
N ALA A 80 1.38 -6.53 10.28
CA ALA A 80 2.30 -5.40 10.12
C ALA A 80 1.69 -4.30 9.23
N VAL A 81 1.04 -4.67 8.12
CA VAL A 81 0.34 -3.72 7.23
C VAL A 81 -0.83 -3.04 7.96
N ILE A 82 -1.64 -3.79 8.71
CA ILE A 82 -2.77 -3.24 9.45
C ILE A 82 -2.29 -2.29 10.55
N TYR A 83 -1.28 -2.69 11.32
CA TYR A 83 -0.70 -1.88 12.37
C TYR A 83 -0.09 -0.59 11.82
N SER A 84 0.61 -0.66 10.69
CA SER A 84 1.12 0.49 9.97
C SER A 84 0.00 1.46 9.55
N LYS A 85 -1.07 0.96 8.92
CA LYS A 85 -2.23 1.76 8.48
C LYS A 85 -3.03 2.39 9.62
N THR A 86 -2.95 1.81 10.80
CA THR A 86 -3.66 2.28 12.00
C THR A 86 -2.74 2.97 12.99
N GLU A 87 -1.56 3.40 12.53
CA GLU A 87 -0.57 4.19 13.29
C GLU A 87 -0.05 3.49 14.57
N ARG A 88 -0.17 2.17 14.63
CA ARG A 88 0.34 1.31 15.70
C ARG A 88 1.78 0.85 15.40
N THR A 89 2.67 1.81 15.14
CA THR A 89 4.04 1.58 14.65
C THR A 89 4.85 0.59 15.49
N SER A 90 4.75 0.64 16.83
CA SER A 90 5.48 -0.32 17.68
C SER A 90 5.06 -1.78 17.47
N LEU A 91 3.78 -2.02 17.16
CA LEU A 91 3.28 -3.37 16.84
C LEU A 91 3.66 -3.77 15.42
N ALA A 92 3.64 -2.83 14.46
CA ALA A 92 4.14 -3.08 13.12
C ALA A 92 5.62 -3.51 13.14
N ASP A 93 6.45 -2.78 13.87
CA ASP A 93 7.88 -3.08 14.03
C ASP A 93 8.13 -4.43 14.70
N PHE A 94 7.32 -4.78 15.70
CA PHE A 94 7.38 -6.09 16.34
C PHE A 94 7.14 -7.22 15.33
N GLU A 95 6.08 -7.10 14.52
CA GLU A 95 5.74 -8.11 13.52
C GLU A 95 6.79 -8.20 12.40
N LEU A 96 7.27 -7.06 11.89
CA LEU A 96 8.34 -7.00 10.89
C LEU A 96 9.62 -7.66 11.41
N LYS A 97 10.00 -7.39 12.66
CA LYS A 97 11.17 -8.03 13.29
C LYS A 97 11.01 -9.55 13.36
N LYS A 98 9.82 -10.05 13.73
CA LYS A 98 9.52 -11.49 13.77
C LYS A 98 9.62 -12.14 12.39
N LEU A 99 9.17 -11.45 11.34
CA LEU A 99 9.33 -11.90 9.96
C LEU A 99 10.80 -12.04 9.58
N LEU A 100 11.63 -11.03 9.86
CA LEU A 100 13.06 -11.07 9.58
C LEU A 100 13.77 -12.17 10.38
N GLU A 101 13.46 -12.34 11.67
CA GLU A 101 14.00 -13.41 12.53
C GLU A 101 13.68 -14.81 11.98
N SER A 102 12.52 -14.99 11.35
CA SER A 102 12.11 -16.25 10.71
C SER A 102 12.72 -16.48 9.32
N GLY A 103 13.45 -15.50 8.79
CA GLY A 103 13.98 -15.52 7.41
C GLY A 103 12.95 -15.17 6.34
N TYR A 104 11.73 -14.74 6.71
CA TYR A 104 10.68 -14.32 5.77
C TYR A 104 10.96 -12.93 5.20
N GLN A 105 11.92 -12.87 4.28
CA GLN A 105 12.42 -11.64 3.69
C GLN A 105 11.87 -11.48 2.26
N THR A 106 10.66 -10.95 2.14
CA THR A 106 9.99 -10.74 0.85
C THR A 106 10.02 -9.26 0.46
N SER A 107 9.74 -8.97 -0.82
CA SER A 107 9.56 -7.60 -1.31
C SER A 107 8.51 -6.82 -0.51
N ASP A 108 7.43 -7.49 -0.11
CA ASP A 108 6.35 -6.86 0.66
C ASP A 108 6.81 -6.49 2.08
N VAL A 109 7.60 -7.34 2.75
CA VAL A 109 8.17 -7.01 4.07
C VAL A 109 9.01 -5.74 4.00
N TYR A 110 9.91 -5.66 3.02
CA TYR A 110 10.73 -4.45 2.85
C TYR A 110 9.92 -3.24 2.40
N SER A 111 8.84 -3.42 1.63
CA SER A 111 7.93 -2.32 1.28
C SER A 111 7.22 -1.74 2.51
N VAL A 112 6.80 -2.59 3.45
CA VAL A 112 6.20 -2.12 4.72
C VAL A 112 7.23 -1.44 5.60
N MET A 113 8.45 -1.99 5.72
CA MET A 113 9.56 -1.32 6.42
C MET A 113 9.88 0.06 5.82
N ALA A 114 9.86 0.16 4.49
CA ALA A 114 10.12 1.41 3.78
C ALA A 114 9.04 2.46 4.04
N TYR A 115 7.77 2.03 4.10
CA TYR A 115 6.66 2.90 4.45
C TYR A 115 6.76 3.37 5.91
N GLU A 116 7.05 2.48 6.86
CA GLU A 116 7.22 2.88 8.27
C GLU A 116 8.40 3.86 8.44
N ALA A 117 9.52 3.63 7.76
CA ALA A 117 10.65 4.55 7.74
C ALA A 117 10.26 5.93 7.16
N TRP A 118 9.44 5.96 6.11
CA TRP A 118 8.91 7.20 5.55
C TRP A 118 8.04 7.96 6.56
N VAL A 119 7.12 7.27 7.24
CA VAL A 119 6.26 7.85 8.29
C VAL A 119 7.10 8.42 9.43
N ARG A 120 8.20 7.74 9.81
CA ARG A 120 9.16 8.23 10.81
C ARG A 120 10.10 9.33 10.32
N LYS A 121 9.97 9.78 9.07
CA LYS A 121 10.85 10.78 8.41
C LYS A 121 12.30 10.31 8.28
N GLU A 122 12.52 9.01 8.25
CA GLU A 122 13.79 8.38 7.96
C GLU A 122 13.93 8.17 6.45
N GLU A 123 13.99 9.27 5.69
CA GLU A 123 13.86 9.27 4.22
C GLU A 123 14.84 8.32 3.52
N GLU A 124 16.09 8.28 3.99
CA GLU A 124 17.12 7.43 3.38
C GLU A 124 16.96 5.95 3.70
N ASN A 125 16.46 5.63 4.90
CA ASN A 125 16.09 4.25 5.22
C ASN A 125 14.90 3.82 4.36
N SER A 126 13.92 4.69 4.13
CA SER A 126 12.78 4.38 3.26
C SER A 126 13.23 4.03 1.84
N VAL A 127 14.10 4.85 1.25
CA VAL A 127 14.65 4.58 -0.09
C VAL A 127 15.44 3.27 -0.13
N GLN A 128 16.33 3.02 0.84
CA GLN A 128 17.10 1.77 0.90
C GLN A 128 16.19 0.54 1.02
N TYR A 129 15.13 0.61 1.83
CA TYR A 129 14.19 -0.50 1.97
C TYR A 129 13.36 -0.73 0.70
N TYR A 130 12.89 0.32 0.03
CA TYR A 130 12.22 0.16 -1.26
C TYR A 130 13.15 -0.39 -2.34
N GLU A 131 14.41 0.05 -2.39
CA GLU A 131 15.40 -0.50 -3.32
C GLU A 131 15.64 -1.98 -3.04
N LYS A 132 15.79 -2.37 -1.77
CA LYS A 132 15.89 -3.78 -1.38
C LYS A 132 14.63 -4.59 -1.73
N ALA A 133 13.44 -4.00 -1.59
CA ALA A 133 12.20 -4.63 -2.03
C ALA A 133 12.20 -4.91 -3.54
N LEU A 134 12.77 -4.00 -4.34
CA LEU A 134 12.90 -4.13 -5.79
C LEU A 134 14.06 -5.05 -6.23
N GLU A 135 15.10 -5.21 -5.42
CA GLU A 135 16.12 -6.24 -5.65
C GLU A 135 15.50 -7.65 -5.55
N ILE A 136 14.59 -7.85 -4.58
CA ILE A 136 13.91 -9.14 -4.39
C ILE A 136 12.83 -9.36 -5.44
N ASN A 137 12.03 -8.33 -5.74
CA ASN A 137 11.02 -8.37 -6.78
C ASN A 137 11.02 -7.06 -7.58
N PRO A 138 11.73 -7.02 -8.73
CA PRO A 138 11.80 -5.85 -9.60
C PRO A 138 10.44 -5.40 -10.15
N GLU A 139 9.45 -6.29 -10.07
CA GLU A 139 8.12 -6.13 -10.61
C GLU A 139 7.07 -5.79 -9.52
N SER A 140 7.48 -5.60 -8.27
CA SER A 140 6.57 -5.21 -7.18
C SER A 140 5.95 -3.84 -7.43
N SER A 141 4.65 -3.80 -7.71
CA SER A 141 3.95 -2.53 -7.99
C SER A 141 3.93 -1.62 -6.76
N THR A 142 3.81 -2.20 -5.56
CA THR A 142 3.85 -1.48 -4.29
C THR A 142 5.21 -0.83 -4.07
N ALA A 143 6.31 -1.58 -4.25
CA ALA A 143 7.65 -1.06 -4.07
C ALA A 143 8.02 -0.02 -5.14
N LEU A 144 7.63 -0.25 -6.40
CA LEU A 144 7.79 0.72 -7.48
C LEU A 144 7.05 2.01 -7.17
N ASN A 145 5.78 1.93 -6.75
CA ASN A 145 5.02 3.11 -6.40
C ASN A 145 5.63 3.86 -5.22
N GLY A 146 5.93 3.14 -4.15
CA GLY A 146 6.48 3.72 -2.92
C GLY A 146 7.82 4.41 -3.15
N LEU A 147 8.74 3.76 -3.89
CA LEU A 147 10.02 4.38 -4.25
C LEU A 147 9.81 5.66 -5.06
N GLY A 148 8.97 5.60 -6.09
CA GLY A 148 8.72 6.75 -6.95
C GLY A 148 8.09 7.92 -6.21
N TYR A 149 7.13 7.63 -5.32
CA TYR A 149 6.51 8.63 -4.47
C TYR A 149 7.52 9.31 -3.53
N VAL A 150 8.31 8.53 -2.80
CA VAL A 150 9.31 9.07 -1.86
C VAL A 150 10.36 9.92 -2.59
N LEU A 151 10.87 9.45 -3.74
CA LEU A 151 11.79 10.21 -4.58
C LEU A 151 11.20 11.56 -5.04
N ALA A 152 9.93 11.57 -5.43
CA ALA A 152 9.22 12.79 -5.81
C ALA A 152 9.04 13.77 -4.65
N CYS A 153 8.68 13.27 -3.46
CA CYS A 153 8.56 14.09 -2.26
C CYS A 153 9.88 14.76 -1.87
N MET A 154 10.98 14.00 -1.94
CA MET A 154 12.34 14.47 -1.69
C MET A 154 12.92 15.33 -2.83
N ASN A 155 12.19 15.48 -3.95
CA ASN A 155 12.65 16.14 -5.16
C ASN A 155 13.99 15.57 -5.70
N ARG A 156 14.17 14.26 -5.58
CA ARG A 156 15.40 13.53 -5.96
C ARG A 156 15.11 12.58 -7.11
N ASP A 157 15.97 12.60 -8.13
CA ASP A 157 15.89 11.72 -9.32
C ASP A 157 14.44 11.54 -9.84
N LEU A 158 13.82 12.66 -10.23
CA LEU A 158 12.44 12.67 -10.70
C LEU A 158 12.23 11.82 -11.96
N THR A 159 13.30 11.54 -12.72
CA THR A 159 13.28 10.62 -13.86
C THR A 159 13.05 9.19 -13.40
N LYS A 160 13.80 8.72 -12.39
CA LYS A 160 13.59 7.41 -11.77
C LYS A 160 12.22 7.34 -11.10
N ALA A 161 11.80 8.41 -10.41
CA ALA A 161 10.48 8.50 -9.81
C ALA A 161 9.35 8.29 -10.83
N LEU A 162 9.44 8.96 -11.98
CA LEU A 162 8.48 8.84 -13.07
C LEU A 162 8.46 7.43 -13.65
N PHE A 163 9.63 6.84 -13.88
CA PHE A 163 9.74 5.47 -14.37
C PHE A 163 9.06 4.48 -13.42
N CYS A 164 9.35 4.57 -12.11
CA CYS A 164 8.80 3.68 -11.10
C CYS A 164 7.28 3.81 -10.99
N CYS A 165 6.74 5.03 -10.83
CA CYS A 165 5.30 5.25 -10.71
C CYS A 165 4.53 4.88 -11.99
N LYS A 166 5.08 5.15 -13.18
CA LYS A 166 4.46 4.71 -14.44
C LYS A 166 4.30 3.19 -14.48
N ARG A 167 5.35 2.44 -14.17
CA ARG A 167 5.30 0.98 -14.16
C ARG A 167 4.32 0.41 -13.14
N ALA A 168 4.17 1.07 -11.98
CA ALA A 168 3.17 0.70 -10.99
C ALA A 168 1.74 0.91 -11.53
N VAL A 169 1.48 2.05 -12.17
CA VAL A 169 0.18 2.36 -12.78
C VAL A 169 -0.12 1.44 -13.97
N ASP A 170 0.85 1.12 -14.82
CA ASP A 170 0.65 0.21 -15.96
C ASP A 170 0.15 -1.18 -15.53
N LYS A 171 0.57 -1.63 -14.34
CA LYS A 171 0.16 -2.92 -13.76
C LYS A 171 -1.17 -2.87 -13.03
N ASN A 172 -1.46 -1.74 -12.39
CA ASN A 172 -2.70 -1.54 -11.66
C ASN A 172 -3.26 -0.14 -11.95
N PRO A 173 -3.89 0.05 -13.12
CA PRO A 173 -4.32 1.37 -13.60
C PRO A 173 -5.49 1.95 -12.81
N ASP A 174 -6.11 1.14 -11.95
CA ASP A 174 -7.25 1.52 -11.13
C ASP A 174 -6.91 1.82 -9.68
N SER A 175 -5.65 1.61 -9.26
CA SER A 175 -5.19 1.92 -7.91
C SER A 175 -5.19 3.44 -7.67
N PRO A 176 -6.02 3.98 -6.76
CA PRO A 176 -6.06 5.41 -6.49
C PRO A 176 -4.72 5.95 -5.98
N ALA A 177 -4.04 5.19 -5.12
CA ALA A 177 -2.72 5.55 -4.61
C ALA A 177 -1.66 5.63 -5.71
N PHE A 178 -1.71 4.73 -6.71
CA PHE A 178 -0.71 4.74 -7.78
C PHE A 178 -0.95 5.88 -8.76
N LEU A 179 -2.22 6.15 -9.06
CA LEU A 179 -2.61 7.31 -9.85
C LEU A 179 -2.19 8.61 -9.18
N ASP A 180 -2.40 8.72 -7.87
CA ASP A 180 -2.01 9.88 -7.07
C ASP A 180 -0.48 10.09 -7.09
N SER A 181 0.30 9.05 -6.75
CA SER A 181 1.76 9.13 -6.76
C SER A 181 2.31 9.52 -8.14
N LEU A 182 1.77 8.96 -9.23
CA LEU A 182 2.17 9.35 -10.58
C LEU A 182 1.78 10.81 -10.90
N GLY A 183 0.59 11.25 -10.49
CA GLY A 183 0.16 12.64 -10.61
C GLY A 183 1.08 13.60 -9.84
N TRP A 184 1.49 13.21 -8.64
CA TRP A 184 2.43 13.96 -7.81
C TRP A 184 3.82 14.07 -8.45
N VAL A 185 4.32 12.99 -9.05
CA VAL A 185 5.58 13.02 -9.81
C VAL A 185 5.49 14.01 -10.98
N TYR A 186 4.40 13.98 -11.75
CA TYR A 186 4.19 14.94 -12.84
C TYR A 186 4.14 16.38 -12.33
N TYR A 187 3.49 16.61 -11.19
CA TYR A 187 3.47 17.90 -10.54
C TYR A 187 4.90 18.36 -10.20
N LYS A 188 5.72 17.51 -9.58
CA LYS A 188 7.13 17.82 -9.25
C LYS A 188 7.98 18.10 -10.50
N LEU A 189 7.67 17.47 -11.64
CA LEU A 189 8.30 17.73 -12.93
C LEU A 189 7.79 19.01 -13.63
N GLY A 190 6.77 19.69 -13.08
CA GLY A 190 6.12 20.85 -13.71
C GLY A 190 5.19 20.50 -14.87
N LEU A 191 4.91 19.21 -15.09
CA LEU A 191 4.03 18.70 -16.15
C LEU A 191 2.57 18.76 -15.67
N MET A 192 2.05 19.99 -15.64
CA MET A 192 0.80 20.30 -14.97
C MET A 192 -0.46 19.69 -15.61
N ALA A 193 -0.47 19.46 -16.93
CA ALA A 193 -1.63 18.87 -17.60
C ALA A 193 -1.80 17.39 -17.18
N GLU A 194 -0.70 16.64 -17.19
CA GLU A 194 -0.63 15.26 -16.75
C GLU A 194 -0.92 15.15 -15.26
N ALA A 195 -0.29 16.01 -14.44
CA ALA A 195 -0.51 16.06 -13.00
C ALA A 195 -2.00 16.18 -12.67
N ARG A 196 -2.70 17.19 -13.23
CA ARG A 196 -4.15 17.40 -13.03
C ARG A 196 -4.98 16.20 -13.46
N SER A 197 -4.64 15.56 -14.58
CA SER A 197 -5.37 14.39 -15.07
C SER A 197 -5.28 13.22 -14.10
N PHE A 198 -4.07 12.90 -13.60
CA PHE A 198 -3.84 11.75 -12.73
C PHE A 198 -4.36 11.97 -11.31
N VAL A 199 -4.08 13.11 -10.68
CA VAL A 199 -4.59 13.40 -9.32
C VAL A 199 -6.12 13.51 -9.30
N LYS A 200 -6.75 14.02 -10.37
CA LYS A 200 -8.21 14.01 -10.48
C LYS A 200 -8.76 12.58 -10.51
N ARG A 201 -8.19 11.69 -11.33
CA ARG A 201 -8.62 10.28 -11.39
C ARG A 201 -8.43 9.56 -10.06
N ALA A 202 -7.37 9.86 -9.34
CA ALA A 202 -7.15 9.34 -8.00
C ALA A 202 -8.23 9.84 -7.02
N TYR A 203 -8.49 11.15 -7.02
CA TYR A 203 -9.52 11.78 -6.19
C TYR A 203 -10.93 11.26 -6.47
N ASP A 204 -11.31 11.12 -7.74
CA ASP A 204 -12.63 10.60 -8.13
C ASP A 204 -12.87 9.18 -7.58
N LYS A 205 -11.81 8.38 -7.38
CA LYS A 205 -11.88 7.01 -6.85
C LYS A 205 -11.80 6.94 -5.32
N ALA A 206 -11.09 7.88 -4.68
CA ALA A 206 -10.86 7.86 -3.24
C ALA A 206 -10.91 9.28 -2.63
N PRO A 207 -12.06 9.99 -2.70
CA PRO A 207 -12.15 11.39 -2.30
C PRO A 207 -12.01 11.60 -0.79
N SER A 208 -12.22 10.54 0.00
CA SER A 208 -12.07 10.56 1.47
C SER A 208 -10.63 10.30 1.94
N ASN A 209 -9.70 9.96 1.03
CA ASN A 209 -8.30 9.80 1.40
C ASN A 209 -7.66 11.20 1.58
N PRO A 210 -7.12 11.54 2.78
CA PRO A 210 -6.61 12.88 3.05
C PRO A 210 -5.47 13.31 2.13
N GLU A 211 -4.51 12.42 1.87
CA GLU A 211 -3.33 12.69 1.05
C GLU A 211 -3.72 12.93 -0.42
N ILE A 212 -4.58 12.07 -0.98
CA ILE A 212 -5.11 12.23 -2.34
C ILE A 212 -5.90 13.54 -2.46
N SER A 213 -6.73 13.87 -1.46
CA SER A 213 -7.49 15.12 -1.44
C SER A 213 -6.58 16.35 -1.35
N GLU A 214 -5.49 16.26 -0.59
CA GLU A 214 -4.49 17.32 -0.46
C GLU A 214 -3.76 17.53 -1.80
N HIS A 215 -3.20 16.48 -2.40
CA HIS A 215 -2.53 16.56 -3.69
C HIS A 215 -3.46 17.08 -4.79
N TYR A 216 -4.71 16.61 -4.83
CA TYR A 216 -5.72 17.13 -5.76
C TYR A 216 -5.95 18.63 -5.57
N THR A 217 -6.08 19.10 -4.33
CA THR A 217 -6.29 20.52 -4.01
C THR A 217 -5.09 21.37 -4.43
N ILE A 218 -3.88 20.96 -4.08
CA ILE A 218 -2.63 21.63 -4.46
C ILE A 218 -2.55 21.75 -5.99
N VAL A 219 -2.63 20.64 -6.70
CA VAL A 219 -2.45 20.61 -8.15
C VAL A 219 -3.59 21.30 -8.89
N SER A 220 -4.82 21.32 -8.36
CA SER A 220 -5.96 21.97 -9.00
C SER A 220 -5.95 23.49 -8.82
N THR A 221 -5.42 23.99 -7.70
CA THR A 221 -5.37 25.43 -7.41
C THR A 221 -4.13 26.10 -7.99
N GLU A 222 -3.06 25.35 -8.23
CA GLU A 222 -1.80 25.93 -8.70
C GLU A 222 -1.79 26.15 -10.22
N THR A 223 -1.50 27.37 -10.63
CA THR A 223 -1.50 27.76 -12.05
C THR A 223 -0.20 27.37 -12.76
N HIS A 224 0.90 27.21 -12.02
CA HIS A 224 2.25 26.93 -12.54
C HIS A 224 2.93 25.83 -11.72
N GLY A 225 3.82 25.03 -12.33
CA GLY A 225 4.64 24.01 -11.65
C GLY A 225 5.32 24.50 -10.36
N PRO A 226 5.74 23.60 -9.44
CA PRO A 226 6.55 23.99 -8.29
C PRO A 226 7.81 24.72 -8.81
N GLY A 227 7.98 26.00 -8.42
CA GLY A 227 9.04 26.90 -8.92
C GLY A 227 8.59 27.94 -9.96
N GLY A 228 7.33 27.91 -10.42
CA GLY A 228 6.79 28.89 -11.38
C GLY A 228 6.52 30.29 -10.84
N LYS A 229 6.53 30.48 -9.51
CA LYS A 229 6.29 31.77 -8.86
C LYS A 229 7.41 32.80 -9.07
N GLU A 230 8.64 32.36 -9.39
CA GLU A 230 9.79 33.29 -9.50
C GLU A 230 9.93 33.99 -10.86
N LYS A 231 9.28 33.51 -11.93
CA LYS A 231 9.45 34.10 -13.27
C LYS A 231 8.47 35.23 -13.60
N ALA A 232 7.47 35.50 -12.77
CA ALA A 232 6.46 36.52 -13.05
C ALA A 232 6.81 37.95 -12.59
N SER A 233 7.93 38.14 -11.87
CA SER A 233 8.22 39.41 -11.16
C SER A 233 9.34 40.27 -11.78
N SER A 234 9.96 39.89 -12.91
CA SER A 234 11.15 40.60 -13.44
C SER A 234 10.97 41.34 -14.76
N GLN A 235 9.73 41.47 -15.29
CA GLN A 235 9.43 42.32 -16.44
C GLN A 235 8.40 43.39 -16.11
N GLY A 236 8.82 44.39 -15.33
CA GLY A 236 7.97 45.53 -15.00
C GLY A 236 8.81 46.72 -14.53
N GLY A 237 9.69 47.24 -15.39
CA GLY A 237 10.58 48.34 -15.00
C GLY A 237 11.47 48.87 -16.12
N LYS A 238 10.91 49.13 -17.29
CA LYS A 238 11.50 50.09 -18.25
C LYS A 238 10.39 50.93 -18.85
N LYS A 239 10.20 52.11 -18.28
CA LYS A 239 10.04 53.39 -18.99
C LYS A 239 10.17 54.52 -17.98
#